data_AF-A0A919DNQ9-F1
#
_entry.id   AF-A0A919DNQ9-F1
#
_cell.length_a   1.000
_cell.length_b   1.000
_cell.length_c   1.000
_cell.angle_alpha   90.00
_cell.angle_beta   90.00
_cell.angle_gamma   90.00
#
_symmetry.space_group_name_H-M   'P 1'
#
loop_
_entity.id
_entity.type
_entity.pdbx_description
1 polymer ?
#
loop_
_entity_poly.entity_id
_entity_poly.type
_entity_poly.pdbx_seq_one_letter_code
_entity_poly.pdbx_strand_id
1 'polypeptide(L)'
;MKVSATPITVHVICDNLSAHKAPVVHKWLLAHPRFELHFTPTYSSWINQVERWFAELERRCLERGVFCSLDELKTALEDWIKTWNEDARPFKWAKTADQIIDRICRYCGSPDQDTSSAAPVRRSRRSLQSPPHRSQSLGRAPAPQPGRSGSSDKVLSF
;
A
#
# COMPACT_ATOMS: atom_id res chain seq x y z
N MET A 1 -22.29 -31.97 22.98
CA MET A 1 -22.26 -30.49 22.93
C MET A 1 -21.76 -30.07 21.56
N LYS A 2 -22.59 -29.41 20.73
CA LYS A 2 -22.13 -28.78 19.49
C LYS A 2 -21.62 -27.39 19.85
N VAL A 3 -20.31 -27.17 19.74
CA VAL A 3 -19.75 -25.82 19.73
C VAL A 3 -20.17 -25.22 18.39
N SER A 4 -21.17 -24.35 18.39
CA SER A 4 -21.47 -23.52 17.23
C SER A 4 -20.35 -22.50 17.08
N ALA A 5 -19.33 -22.83 16.31
CA ALA A 5 -18.28 -21.88 15.98
C ALA A 5 -18.92 -20.71 15.23
N THR A 6 -18.84 -19.50 15.80
CA THR A 6 -19.19 -18.28 15.08
C THR A 6 -18.31 -18.20 13.82
N PRO A 7 -18.89 -17.97 12.63
CA PRO A 7 -18.11 -17.88 11.41
C PRO A 7 -17.07 -16.75 11.54
N ILE A 8 -15.81 -17.07 11.24
CA ILE A 8 -14.70 -16.09 11.27
C ILE A 8 -14.92 -15.06 10.18
N THR A 9 -15.05 -13.77 10.54
CA THR A 9 -15.09 -12.67 9.56
C THR A 9 -13.71 -12.46 8.93
N VAL A 10 -13.67 -12.32 7.62
CA VAL A 10 -12.47 -12.00 6.83
C VAL A 10 -12.52 -10.52 6.45
N HIS A 11 -11.65 -9.73 7.06
CA HIS A 11 -11.50 -8.32 6.71
C HIS A 11 -10.46 -8.17 5.60
N VAL A 12 -10.88 -7.62 4.46
CA VAL A 12 -10.04 -7.38 3.28
C VAL A 12 -9.76 -5.89 3.20
N ILE A 13 -8.49 -5.50 3.21
CA ILE A 13 -8.09 -4.10 3.02
C ILE A 13 -7.78 -3.90 1.54
N CYS A 14 -8.46 -2.95 0.90
CA CYS A 14 -8.31 -2.63 -0.52
C CYS A 14 -7.92 -1.16 -0.71
N ASP A 15 -7.26 -0.86 -1.82
CA ASP A 15 -7.13 0.51 -2.30
C ASP A 15 -8.47 1.04 -2.84
N ASN A 16 -8.50 2.32 -3.26
CA ASN A 16 -9.73 2.96 -3.71
C ASN A 16 -10.03 2.74 -5.22
N LEU A 17 -9.46 1.71 -5.85
CA LEU A 17 -9.68 1.41 -7.27
C LEU A 17 -11.16 1.10 -7.55
N SER A 18 -11.71 1.68 -8.62
CA SER A 18 -13.13 1.56 -8.98
C SER A 18 -13.57 0.11 -9.24
N ALA A 19 -12.65 -0.76 -9.66
CA ALA A 19 -12.90 -2.19 -9.87
C ALA A 19 -13.42 -2.89 -8.59
N HIS A 20 -12.96 -2.49 -7.40
CA HIS A 20 -13.43 -3.04 -6.13
C HIS A 20 -14.88 -2.68 -5.79
N LYS A 21 -15.43 -1.66 -6.47
CA LYS A 21 -16.81 -1.19 -6.29
C LYS A 21 -17.72 -1.57 -7.47
N ALA A 22 -17.22 -2.39 -8.40
CA ALA A 22 -18.00 -2.82 -9.54
C ALA A 22 -19.25 -3.61 -9.09
N PRO A 23 -20.38 -3.52 -9.81
CA PRO A 23 -21.61 -4.23 -9.43
C PRO A 23 -21.45 -5.74 -9.25
N VAL A 24 -20.56 -6.36 -10.03
CA VAL A 24 -20.24 -7.80 -9.92
C VAL A 24 -19.59 -8.13 -8.58
N VAL A 25 -18.69 -7.28 -8.07
CA VAL A 25 -18.03 -7.44 -6.77
C VAL A 25 -19.04 -7.23 -5.65
N HIS A 26 -19.87 -6.19 -5.75
CA HIS A 26 -20.91 -5.93 -4.76
C HIS A 26 -21.91 -7.10 -4.66
N LYS A 27 -22.38 -7.62 -5.79
CA LYS A 27 -23.26 -8.80 -5.84
C LYS A 27 -22.60 -10.02 -5.19
N TRP A 28 -21.30 -10.22 -5.42
CA TRP A 28 -20.55 -11.31 -4.80
C TRP A 28 -20.48 -11.15 -3.28
N LEU A 29 -20.21 -9.94 -2.76
CA LEU A 29 -20.12 -9.69 -1.32
C LEU A 29 -21.45 -9.93 -0.59
N LEU A 30 -22.58 -9.56 -1.22
CA LEU A 30 -23.91 -9.87 -0.67
C LEU A 30 -24.16 -11.38 -0.53
N ALA A 31 -23.60 -12.19 -1.43
CA ALA A 31 -23.68 -13.65 -1.36
C ALA A 31 -22.66 -14.28 -0.39
N HIS A 32 -21.65 -13.52 0.06
CA HIS A 32 -20.55 -13.99 0.90
C HIS A 32 -20.34 -13.08 2.12
N PRO A 33 -21.28 -13.09 3.10
CA PRO A 33 -21.28 -12.15 4.24
C PRO A 33 -20.11 -12.32 5.20
N ARG A 34 -19.28 -13.35 5.01
CA ARG A 34 -18.04 -13.55 5.77
C ARG A 34 -16.94 -12.56 5.37
N PHE A 35 -17.05 -11.87 4.23
CA PHE A 35 -16.03 -10.95 3.74
C PHE A 35 -16.47 -9.50 3.92
N GLU A 36 -15.65 -8.71 4.62
CA GLU A 36 -15.84 -7.27 4.80
C GLU A 36 -14.70 -6.51 4.14
N LEU A 37 -15.01 -5.62 3.21
CA LEU A 37 -14.01 -4.78 2.55
C LEU A 37 -13.85 -3.46 3.29
N HIS A 38 -12.60 -3.12 3.59
CA HIS A 38 -12.17 -1.84 4.14
C HIS A 38 -11.32 -1.13 3.10
N PHE A 39 -11.59 0.14 2.87
CA PHE A 39 -10.86 0.93 1.87
C PHE A 39 -9.87 1.86 2.53
N THR A 40 -8.63 1.90 2.03
CA THR A 40 -7.66 2.90 2.46
C THR A 40 -8.17 4.31 2.11
N PRO A 41 -8.03 5.32 3.00
CA PRO A 41 -8.36 6.71 2.69
C PRO A 41 -7.71 7.22 1.39
N THR A 42 -8.33 8.22 0.77
CA THR A 42 -7.78 8.85 -0.44
C THR A 42 -6.39 9.44 -0.14
N TYR A 43 -5.45 9.27 -1.08
CA TYR A 43 -4.04 9.69 -0.95
C TYR A 43 -3.26 8.98 0.17
N SER A 44 -3.74 7.84 0.66
CA SER A 44 -3.06 7.06 1.70
C SER A 44 -2.52 5.71 1.20
N SER A 45 -2.14 5.60 -0.07
CA SER A 45 -1.59 4.36 -0.66
C SER A 45 -0.41 3.80 0.16
N TRP A 46 0.33 4.67 0.84
CA TRP A 46 1.39 4.30 1.77
C TRP A 46 0.93 3.37 2.92
N ILE A 47 -0.33 3.37 3.38
CA ILE A 47 -0.75 2.38 4.40
C ILE A 47 -1.11 1.02 3.80
N ASN A 48 -1.14 0.89 2.48
CA ASN A 48 -1.51 -0.34 1.81
C ASN A 48 -0.35 -1.35 1.82
N GLN A 49 -0.54 -2.46 2.54
CA GLN A 49 0.51 -3.48 2.71
C GLN A 49 0.86 -4.19 1.40
N VAL A 50 -0.11 -4.33 0.47
CA VAL A 50 0.15 -4.98 -0.82
C VAL A 50 1.10 -4.15 -1.69
N GLU A 51 1.03 -2.81 -1.61
CA GLU A 51 1.96 -1.93 -2.33
C GLU A 51 3.39 -2.10 -1.81
N ARG A 52 3.56 -2.29 -0.50
CA ARG A 52 4.87 -2.62 0.08
C ARG A 52 5.37 -3.99 -0.33
N TRP A 53 4.48 -4.97 -0.46
CA TRP A 53 4.82 -6.28 -0.98
C TRP A 53 5.29 -6.18 -2.44
N PHE A 54 4.58 -5.43 -3.28
CA PHE A 54 4.98 -5.20 -4.67
C PHE A 54 6.32 -4.49 -4.80
N ALA A 55 6.59 -3.48 -3.98
CA ALA A 55 7.90 -2.82 -3.95
C ALA A 55 9.04 -3.79 -3.62
N GLU A 56 8.79 -4.78 -2.74
CA GLU A 56 9.80 -5.78 -2.40
C GLU A 56 9.98 -6.83 -3.50
N LEU A 57 8.88 -7.26 -4.15
CA LEU A 57 8.91 -8.08 -5.36
C LEU A 57 9.73 -7.38 -6.46
N GLU A 58 9.44 -6.10 -6.72
CA GLU A 58 10.14 -5.31 -7.72
C GLU A 58 11.64 -5.26 -7.43
N ARG A 59 12.01 -4.82 -6.22
CA ARG A 59 13.42 -4.64 -5.83
C ARG A 59 14.25 -5.93 -5.78
N ARG A 60 13.63 -7.05 -5.42
CA ARG A 60 14.35 -8.33 -5.21
C ARG A 60 14.25 -9.28 -6.39
N CYS A 61 13.14 -9.29 -7.11
CA CYS A 61 12.92 -10.19 -8.23
C CYS A 61 13.07 -9.47 -9.57
N LEU A 62 12.36 -8.34 -9.77
CA LEU A 62 12.26 -7.71 -11.10
C LEU A 62 13.48 -6.88 -11.46
N GLU A 63 13.97 -6.01 -10.58
CA GLU A 63 15.14 -5.15 -10.83
C GLU A 63 16.45 -5.95 -10.99
N ARG A 64 16.49 -7.17 -10.43
CA ARG A 64 17.66 -8.05 -10.44
C ARG A 64 17.57 -9.17 -11.46
N GLY A 65 16.38 -9.39 -12.02
CA GLY A 65 16.12 -10.42 -13.00
C GLY A 65 16.40 -9.94 -14.43
N VAL A 66 16.84 -10.86 -15.27
CA VAL A 66 16.85 -10.69 -16.72
C VAL A 66 16.01 -11.82 -17.28
N PHE A 67 14.94 -11.48 -17.99
CA PHE A 67 13.98 -12.45 -18.51
C PHE A 67 13.97 -12.39 -20.03
N CYS A 68 14.22 -13.52 -20.68
CA CYS A 68 14.27 -13.65 -22.13
C CYS A 68 12.90 -14.02 -22.73
N SER A 69 11.90 -14.35 -21.89
CA SER A 69 10.53 -14.63 -22.31
C SER A 69 9.50 -14.32 -21.23
N LEU A 70 8.23 -14.26 -21.63
CA LEU A 70 7.10 -14.11 -20.69
C LEU A 70 6.96 -15.33 -19.78
N ASP A 71 7.23 -16.53 -20.29
CA ASP A 71 7.15 -17.76 -19.50
C ASP A 71 8.20 -17.76 -18.39
N GLU A 72 9.42 -17.31 -18.69
CA GLU A 72 10.49 -17.17 -17.69
C GLU A 72 10.13 -16.15 -16.60
N LEU A 73 9.58 -14.99 -16.98
CA LEU A 73 9.08 -14.00 -16.02
C LEU A 73 7.97 -14.60 -15.14
N LYS A 74 7.04 -15.34 -15.74
CA LYS A 74 5.93 -15.97 -15.00
C LYS A 74 6.46 -16.98 -13.98
N THR A 75 7.38 -17.85 -14.38
CA THR A 75 8.02 -18.82 -13.45
C THR A 75 8.73 -18.10 -12.31
N ALA A 76 9.49 -17.05 -12.60
CA ALA A 76 10.18 -16.28 -11.56
C ALA A 76 9.20 -15.62 -10.56
N LEU A 77 8.06 -15.11 -11.03
CA LEU A 77 7.01 -14.56 -10.18
C LEU A 77 6.35 -15.63 -9.30
N GLU A 78 6.05 -16.81 -9.87
CA GLU A 78 5.46 -17.93 -9.13
C GLU A 78 6.41 -18.44 -8.03
N ASP A 79 7.70 -18.59 -8.36
CA ASP A 79 8.74 -19.00 -7.41
C ASP A 79 8.95 -17.95 -6.32
N TRP A 80 8.91 -16.66 -6.67
CA TRP A 80 8.95 -15.57 -5.70
C TRP A 80 7.78 -15.65 -4.71
N ILE A 81 6.55 -15.80 -5.21
CA ILE A 81 5.35 -15.89 -4.39
C ILE A 81 5.43 -17.11 -3.46
N LYS A 82 5.85 -18.26 -3.99
CA LYS A 82 6.02 -19.49 -3.20
C LYS A 82 7.03 -19.27 -2.07
N THR A 83 8.22 -18.78 -2.40
CA THR A 83 9.29 -18.51 -1.44
C THR A 83 8.86 -17.50 -0.37
N TRP A 84 8.15 -16.45 -0.78
CA TRP A 84 7.62 -15.45 0.16
C TRP A 84 6.62 -16.06 1.15
N ASN A 85 5.76 -16.96 0.67
CA ASN A 85 4.70 -17.58 1.46
C ASN A 85 5.23 -18.62 2.46
N GLU A 86 6.38 -19.25 2.20
CA GLU A 86 7.02 -20.22 3.10
C GLU A 86 7.43 -19.61 4.46
N ASP A 87 7.84 -18.34 4.50
CA ASP A 87 8.11 -17.56 5.73
C ASP A 87 7.37 -16.21 5.70
N ALA A 88 6.05 -16.28 5.50
CA ALA A 88 5.19 -15.11 5.50
C ALA A 88 5.09 -14.50 6.91
N ARG A 89 5.88 -13.45 7.15
CA ARG A 89 5.82 -12.69 8.40
C ARG A 89 4.82 -11.54 8.32
N PRO A 90 4.02 -11.30 9.38
CA PRO A 90 3.21 -10.11 9.50
C PRO A 90 4.06 -8.85 9.36
N PHE A 91 3.51 -7.84 8.70
CA PHE A 91 4.13 -6.52 8.68
C PHE A 91 4.07 -5.89 10.07
N LYS A 92 5.22 -5.42 10.56
CA LYS A 92 5.31 -4.71 11.85
C LYS A 92 5.14 -3.21 11.61
N TRP A 93 4.11 -2.61 12.19
CA TRP A 93 3.91 -1.16 12.14
C TRP A 93 4.92 -0.45 13.05
N ALA A 94 5.65 0.53 12.50
CA ALA A 94 6.58 1.35 13.30
C ALA A 94 5.87 2.47 14.09
N LYS A 95 4.66 2.82 13.69
CA LYS A 95 3.82 3.88 14.30
C LYS A 95 2.59 3.26 14.94
N THR A 96 2.08 3.90 16.00
CA THR A 96 0.82 3.48 16.61
C THR A 96 -0.36 3.80 15.68
N ALA A 97 -1.51 3.16 15.94
CA ALA A 97 -2.73 3.46 15.18
C ALA A 97 -3.10 4.94 15.24
N ASP A 98 -3.05 5.56 16.43
CA ASP A 98 -3.36 6.97 16.62
C ASP A 98 -2.43 7.88 15.79
N GLN A 99 -1.13 7.57 15.75
CA GLN A 99 -0.17 8.32 14.94
C GLN A 99 -0.45 8.21 13.43
N ILE A 100 -0.91 7.04 12.98
CA ILE A 100 -1.29 6.81 11.58
C ILE A 100 -2.55 7.59 11.25
N ILE A 101 -3.56 7.52 12.12
CA ILE A 101 -4.85 8.24 11.96
C ILE A 101 -4.61 9.75 11.93
N ASP A 102 -3.85 10.30 12.88
CA ASP A 102 -3.48 11.71 12.90
C ASP A 102 -2.80 12.14 11.61
N ARG A 103 -1.92 11.30 11.06
CA ARG A 103 -1.26 11.58 9.79
C ARG A 103 -2.27 11.61 8.64
N ILE A 104 -3.17 10.64 8.57
CA ILE A 104 -4.23 10.60 7.55
C ILE A 104 -5.09 11.87 7.62
N CYS A 105 -5.58 12.24 8.81
CA CYS A 105 -6.39 13.45 9.00
C CYS A 105 -5.67 14.73 8.55
N ARG A 106 -4.34 14.81 8.74
CA ARG A 106 -3.54 15.95 8.23
C ARG A 106 -3.50 16.03 6.70
N TYR A 107 -3.45 14.89 6.00
CA TYR A 107 -3.32 14.85 4.54
C TYR A 107 -4.65 14.88 3.79
N CYS A 108 -5.68 14.24 4.33
CA CYS A 108 -6.99 14.17 3.68
C CYS A 108 -7.84 15.45 3.91
N GLY A 109 -7.34 16.41 4.70
CA GLY A 109 -8.21 17.31 5.45
C GLY A 109 -8.91 16.52 6.56
N SER A 110 -9.35 17.17 7.64
CA SER A 110 -10.18 16.48 8.63
C SER A 110 -11.27 15.70 7.90
N PRO A 111 -11.49 14.40 8.18
CA PRO A 111 -12.76 13.80 7.81
C PRO A 111 -13.80 14.61 8.60
N ASP A 112 -14.45 15.55 7.91
CA ASP A 112 -15.53 16.35 8.48
C ASP A 112 -16.49 15.37 9.14
N GLN A 113 -16.56 15.42 10.47
CA GLN A 113 -17.72 14.92 11.18
C GLN A 113 -18.83 15.96 11.02
N ASP A 114 -19.29 16.19 9.79
CA ASP A 114 -20.42 17.09 9.57
C ASP A 114 -21.45 16.46 8.62
N THR A 115 -22.50 15.99 9.26
CA THR A 115 -23.85 15.87 8.71
C THR A 115 -24.33 17.21 8.13
N SER A 116 -24.89 17.17 6.92
CA SER A 116 -25.81 18.16 6.32
C SER A 116 -25.24 19.41 5.61
N SER A 117 -25.39 19.42 4.28
CA SER A 117 -25.78 20.56 3.41
C SER A 117 -24.97 21.87 3.42
N ALA A 118 -24.10 22.10 2.42
CA ALA A 118 -24.09 23.26 1.51
C ALA A 118 -22.85 23.30 0.58
N ALA A 119 -23.02 23.89 -0.61
CA ALA A 119 -22.15 23.86 -1.81
C ALA A 119 -20.74 24.49 -1.67
N PRO A 120 -19.76 24.13 -2.55
CA PRO A 120 -18.39 24.62 -2.42
C PRO A 120 -18.19 26.03 -3.01
N VAL A 121 -17.56 26.88 -2.20
CA VAL A 121 -17.03 28.20 -2.58
C VAL A 121 -15.79 28.04 -3.47
N ARG A 122 -15.85 28.63 -4.66
CA ARG A 122 -14.82 28.63 -5.70
C ARG A 122 -13.62 29.50 -5.28
N ARG A 123 -12.47 28.90 -4.93
CA ARG A 123 -11.22 29.65 -4.65
C ARG A 123 -10.50 30.05 -5.94
N SER A 124 -10.26 31.36 -6.07
CA SER A 124 -9.52 32.01 -7.16
C SER A 124 -8.03 31.64 -7.14
N ARG A 125 -7.46 31.36 -8.32
CA ARG A 125 -6.03 31.08 -8.56
C ARG A 125 -5.18 32.28 -8.13
N ARG A 126 -4.25 32.08 -7.19
CA ARG A 126 -3.17 33.04 -6.88
C ARG A 126 -1.89 32.59 -7.61
N SER A 127 -1.28 33.56 -8.30
CA SER A 127 -0.06 33.46 -9.12
C SER A 127 1.13 32.85 -8.37
N LEU A 128 1.80 31.88 -9.00
CA LEU A 128 3.08 31.30 -8.57
C LEU A 128 4.22 32.25 -8.96
N GLN A 129 4.95 32.79 -8.00
CA GLN A 129 6.29 33.34 -8.22
C GLN A 129 7.33 32.24 -8.01
N SER A 130 8.24 32.08 -8.97
CA SER A 130 9.31 31.08 -8.94
C SER A 130 10.45 31.49 -7.98
N PRO A 131 11.04 30.57 -7.20
CA PRO A 131 12.23 30.83 -6.40
C PRO A 131 13.53 30.71 -7.24
N PRO A 132 14.66 31.32 -6.80
CA PRO A 132 15.90 31.38 -7.57
C PRO A 132 16.75 30.10 -7.49
N HIS A 133 17.51 29.87 -8.57
CA HIS A 133 18.42 28.75 -8.77
C HIS A 133 19.63 28.76 -7.81
N ARG A 134 19.94 27.60 -7.22
CA ARG A 134 21.19 27.35 -6.48
C ARG A 134 21.97 26.21 -7.16
N SER A 135 23.12 26.55 -7.74
CA SER A 135 24.09 25.60 -8.29
C SER A 135 24.78 24.82 -7.16
N GLN A 136 24.78 23.49 -7.22
CA GLN A 136 25.61 22.64 -6.37
C GLN A 136 26.43 21.67 -7.24
N SER A 137 27.73 21.66 -6.98
CA SER A 137 28.77 20.87 -7.63
C SER A 137 28.64 19.37 -7.36
N LEU A 138 28.86 18.55 -8.40
CA LEU A 138 28.90 17.10 -8.36
C LEU A 138 30.08 16.57 -7.53
N GLY A 139 29.78 15.97 -6.38
CA GLY A 139 30.70 15.11 -5.63
C GLY A 139 30.53 13.64 -6.02
N ARG A 140 31.63 12.97 -6.33
CA ARG A 140 31.72 11.57 -6.80
C ARG A 140 31.30 10.56 -5.72
N ALA A 141 30.41 9.64 -6.05
CA ALA A 141 29.97 8.56 -5.16
C ALA A 141 30.99 7.41 -5.08
N PRO A 142 31.22 6.79 -3.91
CA PRO A 142 32.06 5.61 -3.76
C PRO A 142 31.33 4.29 -4.13
N ALA A 143 32.13 3.30 -4.54
CA ALA A 143 31.70 2.00 -5.06
C ALA A 143 31.01 1.09 -4.01
N PRO A 144 30.09 0.20 -4.43
CA PRO A 144 29.36 -0.69 -3.53
C PRO A 144 30.19 -1.91 -3.10
N GLN A 145 30.13 -2.24 -1.80
CA GLN A 145 30.65 -3.47 -1.22
C GLN A 145 29.56 -4.56 -1.16
N PRO A 146 29.89 -5.86 -1.32
CA PRO A 146 28.91 -6.94 -1.34
C PRO A 146 28.32 -7.21 0.06
N GLY A 147 26.98 -7.25 0.11
CA GLY A 147 26.18 -7.32 1.33
C GLY A 147 26.03 -8.72 1.92
N ARG A 148 26.17 -8.76 3.25
CA ARG A 148 25.76 -9.84 4.16
C ARG A 148 24.27 -10.21 3.99
N SER A 149 23.97 -11.49 4.14
CA SER A 149 22.61 -12.02 4.30
C SER A 149 22.00 -11.54 5.62
N GLY A 150 21.32 -10.41 5.61
CA GLY A 150 20.54 -9.91 6.73
C GLY A 150 19.08 -10.34 6.60
N SER A 151 18.57 -11.08 7.58
CA SER A 151 17.13 -11.26 7.78
C SER A 151 16.51 -9.88 8.01
N SER A 152 15.83 -9.35 6.99
CA SER A 152 15.16 -8.05 7.07
C SER A 152 13.83 -8.24 7.78
N ASP A 153 13.73 -7.77 9.01
CA ASP A 153 12.44 -7.58 9.65
C ASP A 153 11.58 -6.65 8.79
N LYS A 154 10.38 -7.11 8.40
CA LYS A 154 9.44 -6.39 7.53
C LYS A 154 8.74 -5.29 8.33
N VAL A 155 9.46 -4.20 8.59
CA VAL A 155 8.95 -3.03 9.32
C VAL A 155 8.34 -2.02 8.35
N LEU A 156 7.07 -1.71 8.55
CA LEU A 156 6.39 -0.60 7.87
C LEU A 156 6.85 0.72 8.49
N SER A 157 7.84 1.33 7.84
CA SER A 157 8.32 2.68 8.15
C SER A 157 7.84 3.65 7.07
N PHE A 158 7.19 4.74 7.49
CA PHE A 158 6.72 5.84 6.63
C PHE A 158 6.83 7.16 7.36
#